data_AF-A0A1Q7SJK9-F1
#
_entry.id   AF-A0A1Q7SJK9-F1
#
_cell.length_a   1.000
_cell.length_b   1.000
_cell.length_c   1.000
_cell.angle_alpha   90.00
_cell.angle_beta   90.00
_cell.angle_gamma   90.00
#
_symmetry.space_group_name_H-M   'P 1'
#
loop_
_entity.id
_entity.type
_entity.pdbx_description
1 polymer ?
#
loop_
_entity_poly.entity_id
_entity_poly.type
_entity_poly.pdbx_seq_one_letter_code
_entity_poly.pdbx_strand_id
1 'polypeptide(L)'
;MGPMSPGGHLVTTAIAGGAVLASTGSIPLTAGLVVGGFLIDVDHVVDYLLVERRRELTPAAFLRYYTEGHARRMVLALHSYEVFLALAALAWWLGSVWVAGYLAGGAMHLALDIGFNGRLTPRNIFAFYSFGFRWAHGFDALTLFGSEPRVTPAGFWGSFFLGPRLARPRVGHRAAVPYAPQG
;
A
#
# COMPACT_ATOMS: atom_id res chain seq x y z
N MET A 1 -15.19 -5.43 4.28
CA MET A 1 -13.80 -5.69 4.73
C MET A 1 -13.10 -4.35 4.87
N GLY A 2 -12.23 -4.20 5.88
CA GLY A 2 -11.41 -2.99 6.03
C GLY A 2 -10.33 -2.90 4.94
N PRO A 3 -9.68 -1.73 4.77
CA PRO A 3 -8.51 -1.61 3.91
C PRO A 3 -7.35 -2.45 4.45
N MET A 4 -6.39 -2.80 3.59
CA MET A 4 -5.13 -3.39 4.03
C MET A 4 -4.25 -2.31 4.66
N SER A 5 -3.67 -2.63 5.81
CA SER A 5 -2.87 -1.73 6.63
C SER A 5 -1.46 -2.29 6.84
N PRO A 6 -0.47 -1.48 7.24
CA PRO A 6 0.87 -1.98 7.55
C PRO A 6 0.86 -3.13 8.58
N GLY A 7 0.00 -3.02 9.60
CA GLY A 7 -0.18 -4.08 10.60
C GLY A 7 -0.86 -5.32 10.04
N GLY A 8 -1.78 -5.15 9.07
CA GLY A 8 -2.32 -6.26 8.30
C GLY A 8 -1.22 -7.01 7.56
N HIS A 9 -0.31 -6.29 6.88
CA HIS A 9 0.77 -6.87 6.10
C HIS A 9 1.78 -7.60 6.98
N LEU A 10 2.08 -7.05 8.16
CA LEU A 10 2.90 -7.72 9.17
C LEU A 10 2.30 -9.06 9.58
N VAL A 11 1.01 -9.09 9.92
CA VAL A 11 0.32 -10.30 10.38
C VAL A 11 0.23 -11.35 9.28
N THR A 12 -0.19 -10.97 8.07
CA THR A 12 -0.30 -11.92 6.95
C THR A 12 1.07 -12.47 6.56
N THR A 13 2.11 -11.63 6.55
CA THR A 13 3.48 -12.05 6.26
C THR A 13 4.02 -13.00 7.32
N ALA A 14 3.76 -12.74 8.61
CA ALA A 14 4.16 -13.64 9.68
C ALA A 14 3.49 -15.02 9.55
N ILE A 15 2.18 -15.05 9.26
CA ILE A 15 1.43 -16.29 9.03
C ILE A 15 1.99 -17.05 7.82
N ALA A 16 2.18 -16.37 6.69
CA ALA A 16 2.73 -16.96 5.48
C ALA A 16 4.15 -17.48 5.68
N GLY A 17 5.01 -16.73 6.38
CA GLY A 17 6.37 -17.14 6.72
C GLY A 17 6.38 -18.39 7.60
N GLY A 18 5.51 -18.46 8.61
CA GLY A 18 5.36 -19.65 9.45
C GLY A 18 4.89 -20.87 8.66
N ALA A 19 3.91 -20.70 7.76
CA ALA A 19 3.42 -21.77 6.90
C ALA A 19 4.49 -22.28 5.93
N VAL A 20 5.26 -21.39 5.29
CA VAL A 20 6.36 -21.76 4.41
C VAL A 20 7.48 -22.46 5.18
N LEU A 21 7.83 -21.98 6.37
CA LEU A 21 8.87 -22.63 7.18
C LEU A 21 8.43 -24.02 7.62
N ALA A 22 7.19 -24.18 8.08
CA ALA A 22 6.66 -25.47 8.52
C ALA A 22 6.54 -26.49 7.39
N SER A 23 6.22 -26.04 6.17
CA SER A 23 6.02 -26.93 5.01
C SER A 23 7.31 -27.27 4.26
N THR A 24 8.29 -26.38 4.24
CA THR A 24 9.51 -26.55 3.42
C THR A 24 10.79 -26.72 4.24
N GLY A 25 10.80 -26.27 5.50
CA GLY A 25 12.02 -26.17 6.32
C GLY A 25 13.04 -25.15 5.80
N SER A 26 12.73 -24.39 4.74
CA SER A 26 13.70 -23.54 4.03
C SER A 26 13.81 -22.15 4.65
N ILE A 27 14.85 -21.93 5.45
CA ILE A 27 15.16 -20.61 6.02
C ILE A 27 15.35 -19.54 4.92
N PRO A 28 16.12 -19.77 3.83
CA PRO A 28 16.25 -18.78 2.76
C PRO A 28 14.93 -18.36 2.13
N LEU A 29 14.04 -19.31 1.89
CA LEU A 29 12.74 -19.05 1.28
C LEU A 29 11.84 -18.24 2.23
N THR A 30 11.76 -18.66 3.50
CA THR A 30 10.97 -17.96 4.53
C THR A 30 11.49 -16.55 4.77
N ALA A 31 12.81 -16.38 4.92
CA ALA A 31 13.40 -15.06 5.15
C ALA A 31 13.20 -14.14 3.95
N GLY A 32 13.39 -14.66 2.73
CA GLY A 32 13.04 -13.94 1.50
C GLY A 32 11.57 -13.50 1.52
N LEU A 33 10.65 -14.41 1.82
CA LEU A 33 9.22 -14.12 1.91
C LEU A 33 8.90 -13.04 2.93
N VAL A 34 9.50 -13.08 4.13
CA VAL A 34 9.26 -12.06 5.15
C VAL A 34 9.76 -10.69 4.69
N VAL A 35 10.94 -10.63 4.07
CA VAL A 35 11.49 -9.39 3.51
C VAL A 35 10.58 -8.87 2.41
N GLY A 36 10.17 -9.70 1.46
CA GLY A 36 9.28 -9.29 0.38
C GLY A 36 7.87 -8.95 0.83
N GLY A 37 7.33 -9.64 1.84
CA GLY A 37 5.95 -9.47 2.30
C GLY A 37 5.73 -8.27 3.22
N PHE A 38 6.77 -7.82 3.92
CA PHE A 38 6.65 -6.69 4.86
C PHE A 38 7.66 -5.57 4.61
N LEU A 39 8.91 -5.87 4.27
CA LEU A 39 9.93 -4.84 4.05
C LEU A 39 9.86 -4.20 2.66
N ILE A 40 8.98 -4.67 1.78
CA ILE A 40 8.68 -3.99 0.53
C ILE A 40 8.19 -2.55 0.76
N ASP A 41 7.47 -2.31 1.86
CA ASP A 41 7.00 -0.99 2.30
C ASP A 41 8.13 0.00 2.66
N VAL A 42 9.38 -0.46 2.74
CA VAL A 42 10.53 0.44 2.99
C VAL A 42 10.69 1.47 1.87
N ASP A 43 10.20 1.21 0.65
CA ASP A 43 10.22 2.21 -0.41
C ASP A 43 9.37 3.46 -0.09
N HIS A 44 8.31 3.34 0.72
CA HIS A 44 7.61 4.50 1.27
C HIS A 44 8.51 5.35 2.18
N VAL A 45 9.40 4.72 2.96
CA VAL A 45 10.35 5.46 3.81
C VAL A 45 11.39 6.17 2.93
N VAL A 46 11.87 5.51 1.88
CA VAL A 46 12.78 6.11 0.90
C VAL A 46 12.12 7.32 0.23
N ASP A 47 10.87 7.19 -0.21
CA ASP A 47 10.11 8.28 -0.80
C ASP A 47 9.91 9.44 0.19
N TYR A 48 9.54 9.12 1.43
CA TYR A 48 9.32 10.10 2.48
C TYR A 48 10.56 10.97 2.74
N LEU A 49 11.74 10.34 2.80
CA LEU A 49 13.00 11.03 3.11
C LEU A 49 13.63 11.69 1.90
N LEU A 50 13.70 11.02 0.75
CA LEU A 50 14.50 11.45 -0.39
C LEU A 50 13.67 12.23 -1.41
N VAL A 51 12.43 11.81 -1.65
CA VAL A 51 11.55 12.40 -2.67
C VAL A 51 10.73 13.54 -2.08
N GLU A 52 10.04 13.26 -0.97
CA GLU A 52 9.18 14.20 -0.25
C GLU A 52 9.97 15.10 0.72
N ARG A 53 11.27 14.80 0.92
CA ARG A 53 12.24 15.59 1.72
C ARG A 53 11.78 15.87 3.15
N ARG A 54 11.02 14.94 3.73
CA ARG A 54 10.52 15.04 5.09
C ARG A 54 11.65 14.75 6.08
N ARG A 55 11.70 15.52 7.16
CA ARG A 55 12.77 15.42 8.19
C ARG A 55 12.30 14.88 9.53
N GLU A 56 10.99 14.77 9.74
CA GLU A 56 10.43 14.22 10.97
C GLU A 56 10.49 12.68 10.92
N LEU A 57 11.36 12.08 11.73
CA LEU A 57 11.70 10.65 11.65
C LEU A 57 10.84 9.76 12.57
N THR A 58 9.78 10.30 13.19
CA THR A 58 8.94 9.50 14.08
C THR A 58 8.02 8.58 13.26
N PRO A 59 7.81 7.33 13.68
CA PRO A 59 6.87 6.42 13.00
C PRO A 59 5.46 7.00 12.90
N ALA A 60 5.03 7.75 13.92
CA ALA A 60 3.73 8.42 13.94
C ALA A 60 3.60 9.50 12.87
N ALA A 61 4.64 10.32 12.66
CA ALA A 61 4.62 11.35 11.62
C ALA A 61 4.67 10.75 10.21
N PHE A 62 5.53 9.76 10.01
CA PHE A 62 5.61 9.00 8.75
C PHE A 62 4.26 8.39 8.39
N LEU A 63 3.64 7.66 9.34
CA LEU A 63 2.39 6.98 9.09
C LEU A 63 1.26 7.98 8.81
N ARG A 64 1.16 9.05 9.62
CA ARG A 64 0.19 10.12 9.43
C ARG A 64 0.32 10.78 8.06
N TYR A 65 1.54 11.00 7.59
CA TYR A 65 1.81 11.61 6.28
C TYR A 65 1.14 10.84 5.14
N TYR A 66 1.26 9.52 5.13
CA TYR A 66 0.67 8.69 4.09
C TYR A 66 -0.82 8.43 4.29
N THR A 67 -1.27 8.17 5.53
CA THR A 67 -2.67 7.82 5.79
C THR A 67 -3.62 9.00 5.57
N GLU A 68 -3.19 10.21 5.92
CA GLU A 68 -3.95 11.44 5.66
C GLU A 68 -3.85 11.92 4.20
N GLY A 69 -3.00 11.29 3.37
CA GLY A 69 -2.88 11.62 1.95
C GLY A 69 -2.05 12.86 1.65
N HIS A 70 -1.08 13.19 2.51
CA HIS A 70 -0.19 14.35 2.29
C HIS A 70 0.91 14.11 1.25
N ALA A 71 1.13 12.84 0.86
CA ALA A 71 2.12 12.48 -0.14
C ALA A 71 1.82 13.17 -1.48
N ARG A 72 2.81 13.88 -2.02
CA ARG A 72 2.71 14.60 -3.30
C ARG A 72 3.26 13.75 -4.45
N ARG A 73 4.28 12.93 -4.18
CA ARG A 73 4.89 12.02 -5.14
C ARG A 73 4.94 10.59 -4.59
N MET A 74 4.75 9.62 -5.48
CA MET A 74 4.74 8.19 -5.16
C MET A 74 5.63 7.42 -6.14
N VAL A 75 6.93 7.34 -5.84
CA VAL A 75 7.90 6.61 -6.68
C VAL A 75 7.76 5.10 -6.45
N LEU A 76 7.58 4.66 -5.20
CA LEU A 76 7.37 3.28 -4.74
C LEU A 76 7.93 2.21 -5.69
N ALA A 77 9.25 2.22 -5.89
CA ALA A 77 9.88 1.41 -6.92
C ALA A 77 9.65 -0.09 -6.71
N LEU A 78 9.60 -0.55 -5.45
CA LEU A 78 9.41 -1.96 -5.12
C LEU A 78 7.96 -2.40 -5.36
N HIS A 79 7.01 -1.47 -5.28
CA HIS A 79 5.62 -1.64 -5.70
C HIS A 79 5.43 -1.46 -7.21
N SER A 80 6.32 -2.03 -8.03
CA SER A 80 6.17 -2.00 -9.48
C SER A 80 6.28 -3.36 -10.15
N TYR A 81 5.44 -3.59 -11.17
CA TYR A 81 5.50 -4.81 -11.98
C TYR A 81 6.83 -4.92 -12.72
N GLU A 82 7.38 -3.80 -13.20
CA GLU A 82 8.63 -3.76 -13.94
C GLU A 82 9.82 -4.21 -13.08
N VAL A 83 9.92 -3.71 -11.84
CA VAL A 83 10.95 -4.17 -10.89
C VAL A 83 10.70 -5.63 -10.49
N PHE A 84 9.44 -6.03 -10.29
CA PHE A 84 9.09 -7.42 -10.01
C PHE A 84 9.52 -8.39 -11.11
N LEU A 85 9.27 -8.05 -12.38
CA LEU A 85 9.68 -8.85 -13.53
C LEU A 85 11.20 -8.92 -13.66
N ALA A 86 11.90 -7.82 -13.42
CA ALA A 86 13.36 -7.80 -13.39
C ALA A 86 13.92 -8.69 -12.29
N LEU A 87 13.35 -8.63 -11.08
CA LEU A 87 13.73 -9.51 -9.96
C LEU A 87 13.39 -10.98 -10.23
N ALA A 88 12.29 -11.27 -10.94
CA ALA A 88 11.94 -12.63 -11.35
C ALA A 88 12.95 -13.20 -12.36
N ALA A 89 13.34 -12.40 -13.36
CA ALA A 89 14.39 -12.78 -14.30
C ALA A 89 15.74 -13.00 -13.58
N LEU A 90 16.07 -12.14 -12.61
CA LEU A 90 17.26 -12.29 -11.78
C LEU A 90 17.22 -13.56 -10.92
N ALA A 91 16.09 -13.86 -10.28
CA ALA A 91 15.90 -15.07 -9.48
C ALA A 91 16.10 -16.32 -10.33
N TRP A 92 15.54 -16.34 -11.55
CA TRP A 92 15.70 -17.42 -12.51
C TRP A 92 17.15 -17.60 -12.93
N TRP A 93 17.82 -16.51 -13.32
CA TRP A 93 19.20 -16.53 -13.79
C TRP A 93 20.18 -17.00 -12.69
N LEU A 94 19.95 -16.57 -11.44
CA LEU A 94 20.80 -16.94 -10.30
C LEU A 94 20.42 -18.26 -9.63
N GLY A 95 19.24 -18.83 -9.95
CA GLY A 95 18.66 -19.94 -9.18
C GLY A 95 18.46 -19.61 -7.69
N SER A 96 18.23 -18.32 -7.36
CA SER A 96 18.27 -17.85 -5.97
C SER A 96 16.95 -18.05 -5.23
N VAL A 97 16.95 -18.96 -4.25
CA VAL A 97 15.80 -19.22 -3.36
C VAL A 97 15.44 -17.99 -2.53
N TRP A 98 16.41 -17.13 -2.17
CA TRP A 98 16.17 -15.89 -1.45
C TRP A 98 15.31 -14.91 -2.26
N VAL A 99 15.67 -14.72 -3.53
CA VAL A 99 14.94 -13.80 -4.42
C VAL A 99 13.58 -14.40 -4.78
N ALA A 100 13.49 -15.72 -4.97
CA ALA A 100 12.19 -16.40 -5.14
C ALA A 100 11.27 -16.20 -3.92
N GLY A 101 11.81 -16.31 -2.70
CA GLY A 101 11.10 -15.99 -1.47
C GLY A 101 10.62 -14.54 -1.44
N TYR A 102 11.51 -13.59 -1.73
CA TYR A 102 11.17 -12.16 -1.83
C TYR A 102 10.02 -11.91 -2.80
N LEU A 103 10.07 -12.51 -3.99
CA LEU A 103 9.01 -12.39 -4.99
C LEU A 103 7.70 -13.00 -4.50
N ALA A 104 7.73 -14.16 -3.83
CA ALA A 104 6.52 -14.76 -3.27
C ALA A 104 5.87 -13.86 -2.20
N GLY A 105 6.68 -13.35 -1.27
CA GLY A 105 6.22 -12.43 -0.22
C GLY A 105 5.67 -11.13 -0.78
N GLY A 106 6.42 -10.48 -1.66
CA GLY A 106 5.96 -9.22 -2.24
C GLY A 106 4.79 -9.40 -3.20
N ALA A 107 4.70 -10.50 -3.95
CA ALA A 107 3.51 -10.80 -4.75
C ALA A 107 2.25 -10.93 -3.86
N MET A 108 2.38 -11.60 -2.71
CA MET A 108 1.31 -11.63 -1.71
C MET A 108 0.98 -10.22 -1.20
N HIS A 109 1.98 -9.41 -0.87
CA HIS A 109 1.79 -8.02 -0.43
C HIS A 109 1.00 -7.20 -1.48
N LEU A 110 1.47 -7.17 -2.73
CA LEU A 110 0.81 -6.47 -3.83
C LEU A 110 -0.62 -6.97 -4.05
N ALA A 111 -0.84 -8.29 -3.98
CA ALA A 111 -2.17 -8.87 -4.15
C ALA A 111 -3.14 -8.41 -3.04
N LEU A 112 -2.66 -8.31 -1.80
CA LEU A 112 -3.47 -7.81 -0.68
C LEU A 112 -3.80 -6.33 -0.87
N ASP A 113 -2.85 -5.49 -1.29
CA ASP A 113 -3.18 -4.10 -1.60
C ASP A 113 -4.17 -3.97 -2.78
N ILE A 114 -3.97 -4.72 -3.85
CA ILE A 114 -4.88 -4.70 -5.00
C ILE A 114 -6.30 -5.09 -4.57
N GLY A 115 -6.43 -6.17 -3.79
CA GLY A 115 -7.72 -6.70 -3.35
C GLY A 115 -8.45 -5.84 -2.31
N PHE A 116 -7.72 -5.21 -1.38
CA PHE A 116 -8.32 -4.53 -0.23
C PHE A 116 -8.20 -3.00 -0.30
N ASN A 117 -7.19 -2.47 -0.99
CA ASN A 117 -6.95 -1.03 -1.12
C ASN A 117 -7.34 -0.47 -2.50
N GLY A 118 -7.77 -1.29 -3.46
CA GLY A 118 -8.11 -0.84 -4.80
C GLY A 118 -9.21 0.22 -4.91
N ARG A 119 -10.04 0.41 -3.87
CA ARG A 119 -11.02 1.51 -3.80
C ARG A 119 -10.37 2.87 -3.55
N LEU A 120 -9.15 2.90 -3.03
CA LEU A 120 -8.37 4.13 -2.78
C LEU A 120 -7.66 4.64 -4.05
N THR A 121 -7.55 3.83 -5.10
CA THR A 121 -6.93 4.15 -6.40
C THR A 121 -7.97 4.12 -7.54
N PRO A 122 -8.99 5.01 -7.52
CA PRO A 122 -10.21 4.84 -8.29
C PRO A 122 -10.08 5.00 -9.81
N ARG A 123 -8.93 5.47 -10.35
CA ARG A 123 -8.76 5.68 -11.80
C ARG A 123 -8.24 4.47 -12.54
N ASN A 124 -7.13 3.87 -12.10
CA ASN A 124 -6.59 2.64 -12.69
C ASN A 124 -5.57 2.01 -11.74
N ILE A 125 -5.97 0.92 -11.07
CA ILE A 125 -5.12 0.21 -10.11
C ILE A 125 -3.87 -0.39 -10.76
N PHE A 126 -3.94 -0.82 -12.02
CA PHE A 126 -2.79 -1.35 -12.74
C PHE A 126 -1.78 -0.25 -13.09
N ALA A 127 -2.27 0.95 -13.39
CA ALA A 127 -1.42 2.11 -13.63
C ALA A 127 -0.67 2.55 -12.36
N PHE A 128 -1.27 2.35 -11.17
CA PHE A 128 -0.61 2.61 -9.90
C PHE A 128 0.65 1.74 -9.72
N TYR A 129 0.57 0.46 -10.06
CA TYR A 129 1.69 -0.48 -9.95
C TYR A 129 2.61 -0.50 -11.18
N SER A 130 2.39 0.34 -12.20
CA SER A 130 3.35 0.52 -13.29
C SER A 130 4.34 1.64 -12.92
N PHE A 131 5.62 1.30 -12.84
CA PHE A 131 6.68 2.30 -12.67
C PHE A 131 6.74 3.24 -13.88
N GLY A 132 6.60 2.70 -15.09
CA GLY A 132 6.62 3.50 -16.32
C GLY A 132 5.49 4.52 -16.37
N PHE A 133 4.28 4.12 -15.97
CA PHE A 133 3.14 5.03 -15.89
C PHE A 133 3.39 6.16 -14.88
N ARG A 134 3.86 5.81 -13.67
CA ARG A 134 4.15 6.80 -12.63
C ARG A 134 5.25 7.77 -13.06
N TRP A 135 6.31 7.25 -13.68
CA TRP A 135 7.38 8.07 -14.26
C TRP A 135 6.83 9.06 -15.28
N ALA A 136 6.01 8.60 -16.23
CA ALA A 136 5.42 9.44 -17.28
C ALA A 136 4.51 10.56 -16.73
N HIS A 137 3.97 10.39 -15.52
CA HIS A 137 3.14 11.38 -14.83
C HIS A 137 3.89 12.09 -13.69
N GLY A 138 5.22 12.07 -13.69
CA GLY A 138 6.05 12.77 -12.71
C GLY A 138 5.85 12.29 -11.26
N PHE A 139 5.35 11.07 -11.10
CA PHE A 139 4.99 10.43 -9.84
C PHE A 139 3.86 11.12 -9.06
N ASP A 140 3.06 11.97 -9.72
CA ASP A 140 2.04 12.79 -9.05
C ASP A 140 0.98 11.94 -8.32
N ALA A 141 0.88 12.11 -7.00
CA ALA A 141 -0.04 11.34 -6.17
C ALA A 141 -1.51 11.65 -6.45
N LEU A 142 -1.84 12.88 -6.87
CA LEU A 142 -3.22 13.26 -7.21
C LEU A 142 -3.69 12.55 -8.49
N THR A 143 -2.80 12.39 -9.47
CA THR A 143 -3.07 11.60 -10.68
C THR A 143 -3.40 10.15 -10.33
N LEU A 144 -2.75 9.59 -9.31
CA LEU A 144 -2.88 8.18 -8.90
C LEU A 144 -4.09 7.90 -7.99
N PHE A 145 -4.26 8.70 -6.94
CA PHE A 145 -5.27 8.48 -5.89
C PHE A 145 -6.50 9.37 -6.03
N GLY A 146 -6.45 10.41 -6.87
CA GLY A 146 -7.47 11.46 -6.90
C GLY A 146 -7.38 12.39 -5.68
N SER A 147 -8.42 13.20 -5.50
CA SER A 147 -8.51 14.21 -4.44
C SER A 147 -9.55 13.88 -3.36
N GLU A 148 -9.99 12.61 -3.30
CA GLU A 148 -11.04 12.19 -2.37
C GLU A 148 -10.54 12.26 -0.92
N PRO A 149 -11.28 12.94 -0.01
CA PRO A 149 -10.87 13.04 1.38
C PRO A 149 -10.75 11.68 2.07
N ARG A 150 -9.70 11.51 2.86
CA ARG A 150 -9.44 10.31 3.67
C ARG A 150 -9.77 10.55 5.14
N VAL A 151 -10.37 9.55 5.77
CA VAL A 151 -10.58 9.49 7.22
C VAL A 151 -9.56 8.52 7.79
N THR A 152 -8.69 9.05 8.65
CA THR A 152 -7.61 8.30 9.29
C THR A 152 -7.99 7.96 10.74
N PRO A 153 -7.78 6.71 11.19
CA PRO A 153 -7.98 6.35 12.59
C PRO A 153 -7.07 7.15 13.52
N ALA A 154 -7.58 7.53 14.70
CA ALA A 154 -6.81 8.27 15.69
C ALA A 154 -5.63 7.45 16.24
N GLY A 155 -4.49 8.12 16.40
CA GLY A 155 -3.28 7.54 16.98
C GLY A 155 -2.54 6.57 16.07
N PHE A 156 -1.30 6.27 16.44
CA PHE A 156 -0.40 5.42 15.67
C PHE A 156 -0.97 4.01 15.46
N TRP A 157 -1.37 3.33 16.54
CA TRP A 157 -1.85 1.95 16.46
C TRP A 157 -3.15 1.79 15.68
N GLY A 158 -4.06 2.76 15.81
CA GLY A 158 -5.27 2.80 14.99
C GLY A 158 -4.92 2.89 13.51
N SER A 159 -4.05 3.84 13.14
CA SER A 159 -3.60 3.99 11.76
C SER A 159 -2.85 2.75 11.25
N PHE A 160 -2.01 2.13 12.09
CA PHE A 160 -1.16 1.00 11.74
C PHE A 160 -1.97 -0.26 11.45
N PHE A 161 -3.00 -0.56 12.24
CA PHE A 161 -3.80 -1.77 12.07
C PHE A 161 -5.09 -1.59 11.26
N LEU A 162 -5.70 -0.40 11.26
CA LEU A 162 -7.00 -0.20 10.61
C LEU A 162 -6.94 0.52 9.26
N GLY A 163 -5.84 1.24 8.99
CA GLY A 163 -5.63 1.98 7.74
C GLY A 163 -6.63 3.13 7.48
N PRO A 164 -6.42 3.94 6.43
CA PRO A 164 -7.30 5.04 6.06
C PRO A 164 -8.51 4.54 5.25
N ARG A 165 -9.63 5.27 5.32
CA ARG A 165 -10.83 5.00 4.50
C ARG A 165 -11.25 6.26 3.76
N LEU A 166 -11.87 6.12 2.58
CA LEU A 166 -12.50 7.27 1.94
C LEU A 166 -13.62 7.81 2.82
N ALA A 167 -13.71 9.13 2.94
CA ALA A 167 -14.88 9.77 3.52
C ALA A 167 -16.10 9.38 2.67
N ARG A 168 -17.15 8.85 3.30
CA ARG A 168 -18.41 8.63 2.57
C ARG A 168 -18.90 10.00 2.07
N PRO A 169 -19.44 10.08 0.84
CA PRO A 169 -20.17 11.26 0.42
C PRO A 169 -21.25 11.52 1.48
N ARG A 170 -21.34 12.76 2.00
CA ARG A 170 -22.52 13.16 2.77
C ARG A 170 -23.70 13.00 1.81
N VAL A 171 -24.48 11.94 1.98
CA VAL A 171 -25.80 11.86 1.38
C VAL A 171 -26.57 13.00 2.03
N GLY A 172 -26.65 14.12 1.33
CA GLY A 172 -27.43 15.25 1.76
C GLY A 172 -28.84 14.74 2.00
N HIS A 173 -29.25 14.69 3.26
CA HIS A 173 -30.66 14.65 3.59
C HIS A 173 -31.21 15.93 2.98
N ARG A 174 -31.83 15.83 1.79
CA ARG A 174 -32.73 16.89 1.33
C ARG A 174 -33.75 17.02 2.44
N ALA A 175 -33.64 18.07 3.25
CA ALA A 175 -34.68 18.43 4.18
C ALA A 175 -35.98 18.48 3.36
N ALA A 176 -36.92 17.59 3.68
CA ALA A 176 -38.25 17.68 3.12
C ALA A 176 -38.78 19.05 3.53
N VAL A 177 -38.92 19.95 2.56
CA VAL A 177 -39.66 21.20 2.75
C VAL A 177 -41.10 20.77 3.05
N PRO A 178 -41.67 21.07 4.21
CA PRO A 178 -43.07 20.76 4.46
C PRO A 178 -43.91 21.57 3.47
N TYR A 179 -44.70 20.88 2.67
CA TYR A 179 -45.75 21.50 1.87
C TYR A 179 -46.79 22.07 2.85
N ALA A 180 -46.83 23.39 2.98
CA ALA A 180 -47.94 24.08 3.61
C ALA A 180 -49.07 24.19 2.59
N PRO A 181 -50.26 23.61 2.83
CA PRO A 181 -51.40 23.85 1.96
C PRO A 181 -51.81 25.32 2.09
N GLN A 182 -51.90 26.01 0.96
CA GLN A 182 -52.61 27.29 0.87
C GLN A 182 -54.07 26.98 0.54
N GLY A 183 -54.99 27.51 1.35
CA GLY A 183 -56.42 27.60 1.04
C GLY A 183 -57.27 26.47 1.60
#